data_AF-A0A1G4I1I6-F1
#
_entry.id   AF-A0A1G4I1I6-F1
#
_cell.length_a   1.000
_cell.length_b   1.000
_cell.length_c   1.000
_cell.angle_alpha   90.00
_cell.angle_beta   90.00
_cell.angle_gamma   90.00
#
_symmetry.space_group_name_H-M   'P 1'
#
loop_
_entity.id
_entity.type
_entity.pdbx_description
1 polymer ?
#
loop_
_entity_poly.entity_id
_entity_poly.type
_entity_poly.pdbx_seq_one_letter_code
_entity_poly.pdbx_strand_id
1 'polypeptide(L)'
;MLRRAGSRVACACSVPQARSLHFPITPPPIEIEYLDNDPLEFAVRTEARKWRFDDMGYMRELAFVRINNNPTVGDFRNMSPDERRNLFWGSDRQDFFRHLTCTLTGSPEHLYHRGW
;
A
#
# COMPACT_ATOMS: atom_id res chain seq x y z
N MET A 1 -12.72 -23.38 59.92
CA MET A 1 -11.44 -22.88 59.37
C MET A 1 -10.73 -24.08 58.74
N LEU A 2 -10.20 -24.13 57.52
CA LEU A 2 -10.11 -23.22 56.37
C LEU A 2 -10.05 -24.15 55.15
N ARG A 3 -10.79 -23.84 54.08
CA ARG A 3 -10.94 -24.69 52.88
C ARG A 3 -9.65 -24.70 52.05
N ARG A 4 -9.22 -25.89 51.62
CA ARG A 4 -8.24 -26.08 50.53
C ARG A 4 -8.83 -25.59 49.21
N ALA A 5 -8.15 -24.67 48.54
CA ALA A 5 -8.31 -24.45 47.10
C ALA A 5 -7.00 -23.86 46.55
N GLY A 6 -6.13 -24.72 46.03
CA GLY A 6 -4.96 -24.28 45.26
C GLY A 6 -5.42 -23.89 43.86
N SER A 7 -5.28 -22.60 43.53
CA SER A 7 -5.64 -22.04 42.23
C SER A 7 -4.86 -22.71 41.09
N ARG A 8 -5.60 -23.28 40.13
CA ARG A 8 -5.07 -23.66 38.83
C ARG A 8 -4.76 -22.40 38.05
N VAL A 9 -3.49 -22.10 37.83
CA VAL A 9 -3.04 -21.05 36.91
C VAL A 9 -3.37 -21.54 35.49
N ALA A 10 -4.39 -20.96 34.87
CA ALA A 10 -4.70 -21.20 33.47
C ALA A 10 -3.71 -20.41 32.61
N CYS A 11 -2.90 -21.13 31.84
CA CYS A 11 -2.05 -20.53 30.80
C CYS A 11 -2.97 -19.99 29.70
N ALA A 12 -3.19 -18.67 29.70
CA ALA A 12 -3.91 -18.00 28.63
C ALA A 12 -3.08 -18.13 27.35
N CYS A 13 -3.42 -19.10 26.52
CA CYS A 13 -2.93 -19.15 25.15
C CYS A 13 -3.52 -17.92 24.45
N SER A 14 -2.68 -16.92 24.19
CA SER A 14 -3.05 -15.80 23.34
C SER A 14 -3.32 -16.37 21.96
N VAL A 15 -4.59 -16.61 21.64
CA VAL A 15 -5.02 -16.90 20.28
C VAL A 15 -4.54 -15.72 19.43
N PRO A 16 -3.74 -15.93 18.38
CA PRO A 16 -3.39 -14.85 17.49
C PRO A 16 -4.70 -14.32 16.92
N GLN A 17 -5.08 -13.13 17.36
CA GLN A 17 -6.25 -12.44 16.85
C GLN A 17 -5.91 -12.13 15.39
N ALA A 18 -6.39 -12.99 14.48
CA ALA A 18 -6.29 -12.76 13.06
C ALA A 18 -7.00 -11.43 12.80
N ARG A 19 -6.21 -10.37 12.63
CA ARG A 19 -6.74 -9.08 12.17
C ARG A 19 -7.36 -9.37 10.82
N SER A 20 -8.68 -9.27 10.75
CA SER A 20 -9.41 -9.39 9.51
C SER A 20 -8.93 -8.25 8.62
N LEU A 21 -8.12 -8.57 7.61
CA LEU A 21 -7.71 -7.60 6.62
C LEU A 21 -8.94 -7.22 5.81
N HIS A 22 -9.25 -5.93 5.76
CA HIS A 22 -10.36 -5.40 4.97
C HIS A 22 -10.00 -5.38 3.48
N PHE A 23 -8.71 -5.38 3.14
CA PHE A 23 -8.25 -5.39 1.76
C PHE A 23 -7.81 -6.79 1.29
N PRO A 24 -8.22 -7.22 0.09
CA PRO A 24 -7.83 -8.52 -0.44
C PRO A 24 -6.34 -8.53 -0.81
N ILE A 25 -5.53 -9.14 0.06
CA ILE A 25 -4.08 -9.39 -0.15
C ILE A 25 -3.77 -10.41 -1.24
N THR A 26 -4.79 -11.07 -1.80
CA THR A 26 -4.59 -11.96 -2.93
C THR A 26 -4.28 -11.14 -4.18
N PRO A 27 -3.26 -11.53 -4.96
CA PRO A 27 -2.94 -10.84 -6.21
C PRO A 27 -4.17 -10.83 -7.14
N PRO A 28 -4.29 -9.80 -8.00
CA PRO A 28 -5.33 -9.78 -9.03
C PRO A 28 -5.24 -11.07 -9.88
N PRO A 29 -6.36 -11.72 -10.19
CA PRO A 29 -6.38 -13.01 -10.89
C PRO A 29 -5.96 -12.92 -12.37
N ILE A 30 -5.81 -11.69 -12.90
CA ILE A 30 -5.55 -11.39 -14.30
C ILE A 30 -4.47 -10.29 -14.35
N GLU A 31 -3.54 -10.38 -15.29
CA GLU A 31 -2.61 -9.30 -15.59
C GLU A 31 -3.36 -8.13 -16.25
N ILE A 32 -3.25 -6.95 -15.66
CA ILE A 32 -3.99 -5.75 -16.07
C ILE A 32 -3.04 -4.82 -16.80
N GLU A 33 -3.42 -4.43 -18.03
CA GLU A 33 -2.82 -3.29 -18.72
C GLU A 33 -3.53 -2.00 -18.29
N TYR A 34 -2.76 -0.99 -17.90
CA TYR A 34 -3.29 0.29 -17.44
C TYR A 34 -3.53 1.24 -18.61
N LEU A 35 -4.78 1.62 -18.81
CA LEU A 35 -5.22 2.58 -19.81
C LEU A 35 -4.97 4.00 -19.30
N ASP A 36 -4.75 4.95 -20.23
CA ASP A 36 -4.53 6.35 -19.86
C ASP A 36 -5.72 6.96 -19.10
N ASN A 37 -6.94 6.49 -19.35
CA ASN A 37 -8.14 6.97 -18.68
C ASN A 37 -8.39 6.31 -17.32
N ASP A 38 -7.59 5.32 -16.92
CA ASP A 38 -7.75 4.66 -15.63
C ASP A 38 -7.36 5.63 -14.50
N PRO A 39 -8.09 5.65 -13.37
CA PRO A 39 -7.66 6.40 -12.20
C PRO A 39 -6.33 5.87 -11.66
N LEU A 40 -5.39 6.74 -11.27
CA LEU A 40 -4.12 6.31 -10.68
C LEU A 40 -4.33 5.49 -9.40
N GLU A 41 -5.38 5.79 -8.63
CA GLU A 41 -5.78 4.99 -7.46
C GLU A 41 -6.00 3.51 -7.83
N PHE A 42 -6.60 3.24 -8.99
CA PHE A 42 -6.85 1.88 -9.45
C PHE A 42 -5.55 1.13 -9.70
N ALA A 43 -4.57 1.79 -10.33
CA ALA A 43 -3.24 1.22 -10.56
C ALA A 43 -2.50 0.98 -9.23
N VAL A 44 -2.46 1.98 -8.35
CA VAL A 44 -1.80 1.87 -7.03
C VAL A 44 -2.42 0.74 -6.21
N ARG A 45 -3.75 0.65 -6.17
CA ARG A 45 -4.46 -0.44 -5.50
C ARG A 45 -4.05 -1.80 -6.05
N THR A 46 -4.02 -1.93 -7.37
CA THR A 46 -3.74 -3.22 -8.03
C THR A 46 -2.30 -3.66 -7.78
N GLU A 47 -1.34 -2.75 -7.89
CA GLU A 47 0.07 -3.04 -7.60
C GLU A 47 0.32 -3.30 -6.11
N ALA A 48 -0.28 -2.51 -5.20
CA ALA A 48 -0.16 -2.73 -3.76
C ALA A 48 -0.67 -4.12 -3.34
N ARG A 49 -1.73 -4.62 -4.00
CA ARG A 49 -2.23 -5.99 -3.80
C ARG A 49 -1.23 -7.05 -4.25
N LYS A 50 -0.57 -6.89 -5.40
CA LYS A 50 0.51 -7.81 -5.84
C LYS A 50 1.64 -7.88 -4.80
N TRP A 51 1.90 -6.76 -4.14
CA TRP A 51 2.91 -6.63 -3.08
C TRP A 51 2.42 -7.03 -1.69
N ARG A 52 1.17 -7.51 -1.56
CA ARG A 52 0.57 -7.98 -0.30
C ARG A 52 0.67 -6.97 0.84
N PHE A 53 0.42 -5.69 0.53
CA PHE A 53 0.36 -4.65 1.55
C PHE A 53 -0.69 -5.02 2.61
N ASP A 54 -0.39 -4.75 3.88
CA ASP A 54 -1.40 -4.80 4.93
C ASP A 54 -2.35 -3.60 4.81
N ASP A 55 -3.46 -3.62 5.57
CA ASP A 55 -4.48 -2.58 5.45
C ASP A 55 -3.93 -1.17 5.69
N MET A 56 -2.96 -1.01 6.60
CA MET A 56 -2.38 0.28 6.94
C MET A 56 -1.45 0.80 5.85
N GLY A 57 -0.56 -0.03 5.33
CA GLY A 57 0.30 0.31 4.21
C GLY A 57 -0.51 0.63 2.96
N TYR A 58 -1.55 -0.16 2.71
CA TYR A 58 -2.46 0.04 1.59
C TYR A 58 -3.20 1.39 1.69
N MET A 59 -3.80 1.69 2.85
CA MET A 59 -4.50 2.95 3.07
C MET A 59 -3.59 4.17 2.96
N ARG A 60 -2.33 4.05 3.43
CA ARG A 60 -1.34 5.12 3.33
C ARG A 60 -1.02 5.47 1.87
N GLU A 61 -0.69 4.46 1.05
CA GLU A 61 -0.33 4.72 -0.36
C GLU A 61 -1.51 5.24 -1.17
N LEU A 62 -2.73 4.78 -0.90
CA LEU A 62 -3.91 5.34 -1.57
C LEU A 62 -4.21 6.79 -1.17
N ALA A 63 -3.93 7.17 0.09
CA ALA A 63 -4.19 8.52 0.57
C ALA A 63 -3.38 9.55 -0.23
N PHE A 64 -2.13 9.25 -0.58
CA PHE A 64 -1.26 10.12 -1.37
C PHE A 64 -1.85 10.44 -2.75
N VAL A 65 -2.42 9.44 -3.42
CA VAL A 65 -3.09 9.66 -4.72
C VAL A 65 -4.38 10.45 -4.58
N ARG A 66 -5.20 10.11 -3.55
CA ARG A 66 -6.51 10.73 -3.34
C ARG A 66 -6.45 12.19 -2.90
N ILE A 67 -5.47 12.56 -2.08
CA ILE A 67 -5.26 13.96 -1.64
C ILE A 67 -4.95 14.86 -2.86
N ASN A 68 -4.30 14.29 -3.88
CA ASN A 68 -3.91 15.00 -5.10
C ASN A 68 -4.96 14.88 -6.22
N ASN A 69 -6.26 14.87 -5.87
CA ASN A 69 -7.38 14.78 -6.81
C ASN A 69 -7.41 13.53 -7.70
N ASN A 70 -6.67 12.47 -7.36
CA ASN A 70 -6.65 11.19 -8.07
C ASN A 70 -6.50 11.35 -9.61
N PRO A 71 -5.30 11.76 -10.08
CA PRO A 71 -5.05 11.93 -11.52
C PRO A 71 -5.26 10.61 -12.26
N THR A 72 -5.40 10.68 -13.58
CA THR A 72 -5.43 9.47 -14.40
C THR A 72 -4.01 8.89 -14.58
N VAL A 73 -3.92 7.64 -15.03
CA VAL A 73 -2.63 7.04 -15.41
C VAL A 73 -1.98 7.81 -16.56
N GLY A 74 -2.78 8.33 -17.50
CA GLY A 74 -2.29 9.18 -18.58
C GLY A 74 -1.69 10.48 -18.06
N ASP A 75 -2.36 11.15 -17.12
CA ASP A 75 -1.81 12.33 -16.45
C ASP A 75 -0.49 11.99 -15.74
N PHE A 76 -0.45 10.87 -15.02
CA PHE A 76 0.75 10.41 -14.33
C PHE A 76 1.93 10.13 -15.28
N ARG A 77 1.68 9.58 -16.46
CA ARG A 77 2.69 9.38 -17.52
C ARG A 77 3.23 10.70 -18.06
N ASN A 78 2.36 11.70 -18.22
CA ASN A 78 2.71 13.01 -18.75
C ASN A 78 3.37 13.96 -17.73
N MET A 79 3.23 13.67 -16.44
CA MET A 79 3.94 14.41 -15.37
C MET A 79 5.46 14.30 -15.53
N SER A 80 6.17 15.31 -15.03
CA SER A 80 7.60 15.22 -14.79
C SER A 80 7.89 14.25 -13.62
N PRO A 81 9.13 13.71 -13.53
CA PRO A 81 9.53 12.89 -12.38
C PRO A 81 9.38 13.63 -11.03
N ASP A 82 9.57 14.95 -10.99
CA ASP A 82 9.37 15.75 -9.79
C ASP A 82 7.89 15.80 -9.37
N GLU A 83 6.98 16.02 -10.32
CA GLU A 83 5.54 16.01 -10.05
C GLU A 83 5.05 14.65 -9.56
N ARG A 84 5.51 13.56 -10.21
CA ARG A 84 5.21 12.20 -9.76
C ARG A 84 5.70 11.93 -8.33
N ARG A 85 6.92 12.35 -8.00
CA ARG A 85 7.46 12.24 -6.64
C ARG A 85 6.61 13.01 -5.63
N ASN A 86 6.18 14.22 -5.99
CA ASN A 86 5.38 15.06 -5.10
C ASN A 86 4.03 14.43 -4.76
N LEU A 87 3.45 13.61 -5.65
CA LEU A 87 2.23 12.85 -5.34
C LEU A 87 2.44 11.92 -4.14
N PHE A 88 3.62 11.31 -4.02
CA PHE A 88 3.99 10.33 -2.99
C PHE A 88 4.89 10.95 -1.90
N TRP A 89 4.86 12.27 -1.75
CA TRP A 89 5.65 12.97 -0.74
C TRP A 89 5.26 12.50 0.68
N GLY A 90 6.22 11.89 1.38
CA GLY A 90 6.00 11.28 2.69
C GLY A 90 5.78 9.76 2.69
N SER A 91 5.74 9.10 1.51
CA SER A 91 5.83 7.64 1.46
C SER A 91 7.23 7.19 1.86
N ASP A 92 7.31 6.21 2.76
CA ASP A 92 8.53 5.50 3.14
C ASP A 92 8.84 4.31 2.21
N ARG A 93 8.01 4.07 1.19
CA ARG A 93 8.07 2.91 0.29
C ARG A 93 8.74 3.23 -1.05
N GLN A 94 10.05 3.49 -0.97
CA GLN A 94 10.94 3.68 -2.13
C GLN A 94 10.82 2.55 -3.17
N ASP A 95 10.77 1.32 -2.68
CA ASP A 95 10.68 0.08 -3.44
C ASP A 95 9.39 0.03 -4.26
N PHE A 96 8.27 0.37 -3.62
CA PHE A 96 6.97 0.38 -4.25
C PHE A 96 6.83 1.50 -5.29
N PHE A 97 7.28 2.72 -4.97
CA PHE A 97 7.26 3.82 -5.94
C PHE A 97 8.12 3.53 -7.18
N ARG A 98 9.30 2.94 -6.97
CA ARG A 98 10.18 2.52 -8.08
C ARG A 98 9.52 1.46 -8.95
N HIS A 99 8.83 0.51 -8.34
CA HIS A 99 8.06 -0.50 -9.05
C HIS A 99 6.88 0.11 -9.83
N LEU A 100 6.11 0.98 -9.19
CA LEU A 100 4.95 1.64 -9.79
C LEU A 100 5.36 2.48 -11.00
N THR A 101 6.41 3.29 -10.88
CA THR A 101 6.93 4.11 -11.99
C THR A 101 7.47 3.24 -13.12
N CYS A 102 8.25 2.20 -12.82
CA CYS A 102 8.67 1.23 -13.83
C CYS A 102 7.47 0.59 -14.56
N THR A 103 6.40 0.28 -13.83
CA THR A 103 5.19 -0.36 -14.39
C THR A 103 4.38 0.60 -15.26
N LEU A 104 4.22 1.86 -14.84
CA LEU A 104 3.32 2.82 -15.50
C LEU A 104 4.01 3.65 -16.58
N THR A 105 5.29 3.98 -16.42
CA THR A 105 6.06 4.84 -17.33
C THR A 105 7.17 4.10 -18.07
N GLY A 106 7.43 2.85 -17.72
CA GLY A 106 8.53 2.05 -18.28
C GLY A 106 9.91 2.41 -17.71
N SER A 107 10.00 3.44 -16.85
CA SER A 107 11.26 3.91 -16.27
C SER A 107 11.18 3.92 -14.74
N PRO A 108 12.04 3.18 -14.03
CA PRO A 108 12.05 3.20 -12.57
C PRO A 108 12.53 4.56 -12.05
N GLU A 109 11.77 5.14 -11.13
CA GLU A 109 12.13 6.39 -10.49
C GLU A 109 12.37 6.19 -8.99
N HIS A 110 13.08 7.14 -8.40
CA HIS A 110 13.41 7.13 -6.98
C HIS A 110 12.63 8.23 -6.28
N LEU A 111 11.98 7.92 -5.16
CA LEU A 111 11.61 8.90 -4.16
C LEU A 111 12.90 9.44 -3.53
N TYR A 112 13.14 10.74 -3.60
CA TYR A 112 14.19 11.39 -2.82
C TYR A 112 13.48 12.45 -2.00
N HIS A 113 13.38 12.22 -0.69
CA HIS A 113 12.86 13.24 0.21
C HIS A 113 13.94 14.31 0.34
N ARG A 114 13.67 15.53 -0.15
CA ARG A 114 14.61 16.65 0.02
C ARG A 114 14.77 16.91 1.52
N GLY A 115 15.95 16.62 2.10
CA GLY A 115 16.28 16.96 3.49
C GLY A 115 16.71 15.82 4.41
N TRP A 116 17.11 14.66 3.89
CA TRP A 116 17.86 13.63 4.63
C TRP A 116 19.27 13.50 4.07
#